data_AF-A0A7X7MTK6-F1
#
_entry.id   AF-A0A7X7MTK6-F1
#
_cell.length_a   1.000
_cell.length_b   1.000
_cell.length_c   1.000
_cell.angle_alpha   90.00
_cell.angle_beta   90.00
_cell.angle_gamma   90.00
#
_symmetry.space_group_name_H-M   'P 1'
#
loop_
_entity.id
_entity.type
_entity.pdbx_description
1 polymer ?
#
loop_
_entity_poly.entity_id
_entity_poly.type
_entity_poly.pdbx_seq_one_letter_code
_entity_poly.pdbx_strand_id
1 'polypeptide(L)'
;IKGVGATSSGEGAIRSVNGTTNTWSGPVTIAENQTRIGCTGGGLLEVSGVIDSGANVYEVVVRMPNDTGGTLLLSANNTWLGNTWIRCGTIKLGIDHALPTGSVLRLGLSAGQTGVTNSTLDLAGFNQRVAGVTDVGTDNRHLVTNTEETFSTLTINNTAAYTFAGEFTGNLDVVKTGPSTLTLSGVSSTSGGLIVSNGNLVVSTSGSLGSNSTNITVAAGTLTLQNSAALADEASLRIADGGGAKVTLAEGVNETVGYLYFGEKLCMGGTYGATGSGARTIDDEHFTGSGILTVRHGKGGTLIRLQ
;
A
#
# COMPACT_ATOMS: atom_id res chain seq x y z
N ILE A 1 13.25 16.34 -21.10
CA ILE A 1 13.65 17.24 -19.99
C ILE A 1 14.82 16.67 -19.20
N LYS A 2 15.60 17.54 -18.54
CA LYS A 2 16.78 17.19 -17.72
C LYS A 2 16.84 18.09 -16.48
N GLY A 3 17.49 17.63 -15.43
CA GLY A 3 17.77 18.40 -14.23
C GLY A 3 16.65 18.45 -13.18
N VAL A 4 16.99 19.08 -12.05
CA VAL A 4 16.15 19.15 -10.84
C VAL A 4 15.33 20.44 -10.74
N GLY A 5 15.45 21.34 -11.72
CA GLY A 5 14.93 22.72 -11.65
C GLY A 5 16.03 23.74 -11.33
N ALA A 6 15.71 25.03 -11.50
CA ALA A 6 16.69 26.13 -11.37
C ALA A 6 16.84 26.69 -9.95
N THR A 7 16.03 26.23 -9.00
CA THR A 7 16.02 26.67 -7.60
C THR A 7 16.87 25.73 -6.74
N SER A 8 17.33 26.20 -5.57
CA SER A 8 18.05 25.39 -4.58
C SER A 8 17.21 24.24 -4.01
N SER A 9 15.89 24.43 -3.94
CA SER A 9 14.89 23.44 -3.53
C SER A 9 14.67 22.35 -4.58
N GLY A 10 14.84 22.68 -5.86
CA GLY A 10 14.72 21.77 -7.01
C GLY A 10 13.33 21.15 -7.15
N GLU A 11 12.33 21.97 -7.49
CA GLU A 11 10.93 21.55 -7.70
C GLU A 11 10.63 21.04 -9.11
N GLY A 12 11.66 20.80 -9.93
CA GLY A 12 11.48 20.21 -11.25
C GLY A 12 11.90 21.07 -12.43
N ALA A 13 12.29 20.36 -13.48
CA ALA A 13 12.59 20.93 -14.80
C ALA A 13 11.31 21.36 -15.54
N ILE A 14 10.18 20.71 -15.24
CA ILE A 14 8.83 21.18 -15.58
C ILE A 14 8.09 21.41 -14.27
N ARG A 15 7.42 22.56 -14.14
CA ARG A 15 6.62 22.87 -12.97
C ARG A 15 5.46 23.83 -13.24
N SER A 16 4.40 23.68 -12.45
CA SER A 16 3.43 24.75 -12.21
C SER A 16 3.90 25.64 -11.05
N VAL A 17 3.58 26.94 -11.08
CA VAL A 17 4.01 27.91 -10.04
C VAL A 17 2.85 28.77 -9.55
N ASN A 18 3.01 29.39 -8.37
CA ASN A 18 2.06 30.37 -7.80
C ASN A 18 0.62 29.82 -7.64
N GLY A 19 0.46 28.53 -7.33
CA GLY A 19 -0.86 27.94 -7.17
C GLY A 19 -1.67 27.80 -8.46
N THR A 20 -1.04 27.98 -9.62
CA THR A 20 -1.75 27.90 -10.91
C THR A 20 -2.04 26.47 -11.34
N THR A 21 -3.02 26.32 -12.23
CA THR A 21 -3.29 25.08 -12.95
C THR A 21 -2.71 25.18 -14.35
N ASN A 22 -1.84 24.25 -14.72
CA ASN A 22 -1.25 24.16 -16.04
C ASN A 22 -1.46 22.75 -16.62
N THR A 23 -1.65 22.65 -17.93
CA THR A 23 -1.75 21.37 -18.65
C THR A 23 -0.64 21.26 -19.68
N TRP A 24 0.03 20.12 -19.71
CA TRP A 24 1.00 19.74 -20.73
C TRP A 24 0.51 18.49 -21.47
N SER A 25 0.09 18.66 -22.72
CA SER A 25 -0.47 17.57 -23.53
C SER A 25 0.54 16.86 -24.44
N GLY A 26 1.73 17.42 -24.61
CA GLY A 26 2.79 16.80 -25.40
C GLY A 26 3.54 15.69 -24.64
N PRO A 27 4.26 14.80 -25.33
CA PRO A 27 5.10 13.81 -24.67
C PRO A 27 6.22 14.47 -23.85
N VAL A 28 6.71 13.76 -22.83
CA VAL A 28 7.81 14.22 -21.95
C VAL A 28 8.84 13.10 -21.79
N THR A 29 9.99 13.22 -22.43
CA THR A 29 11.09 12.25 -22.24
C THR A 29 12.02 12.69 -21.10
N ILE A 30 12.19 11.85 -20.09
CA ILE A 30 13.20 11.98 -19.03
C ILE A 30 14.57 11.62 -19.60
N ALA A 31 15.42 12.63 -19.78
CA ALA A 31 16.71 12.48 -20.46
C ALA A 31 17.91 12.49 -19.50
N GLU A 32 17.66 12.46 -18.20
CA GLU A 32 18.67 12.36 -17.13
C GLU A 32 18.04 11.74 -15.89
N ASN A 33 18.81 10.90 -15.17
CA ASN A 33 18.32 10.32 -13.92
C ASN A 33 18.04 11.40 -12.87
N GLN A 34 17.11 11.14 -11.96
CA GLN A 34 16.67 12.09 -10.93
C GLN A 34 16.05 13.40 -11.45
N THR A 35 15.68 13.45 -12.75
CA THR A 35 14.92 14.58 -13.28
C THR A 35 13.64 14.75 -12.50
N ARG A 36 13.32 16.00 -12.15
CA ARG A 36 12.18 16.32 -11.31
C ARG A 36 11.04 16.97 -12.08
N ILE A 37 9.82 16.70 -11.63
CA ILE A 37 8.58 17.38 -12.00
C ILE A 37 7.93 17.87 -10.71
N GLY A 38 7.31 19.04 -10.71
CA GLY A 38 6.68 19.54 -9.49
C GLY A 38 5.67 20.66 -9.70
N CYS A 39 5.19 21.18 -8.58
CA CYS A 39 4.26 22.29 -8.47
C CYS A 39 4.60 23.06 -7.20
N THR A 40 4.31 24.36 -7.16
CA THR A 40 4.42 25.18 -5.94
C THR A 40 3.13 25.94 -5.65
N GLY A 41 2.96 26.39 -4.41
CA GLY A 41 1.81 27.20 -3.99
C GLY A 41 0.45 26.50 -4.04
N GLY A 42 0.39 25.17 -3.96
CA GLY A 42 -0.87 24.40 -4.08
C GLY A 42 -1.34 24.17 -5.52
N GLY A 43 -0.48 24.44 -6.51
CA GLY A 43 -0.86 24.36 -7.93
C GLY A 43 -1.08 22.93 -8.43
N LEU A 44 -1.69 22.84 -9.61
CA LEU A 44 -1.91 21.62 -10.37
C LEU A 44 -1.07 21.66 -11.65
N LEU A 45 -0.32 20.60 -11.92
CA LEU A 45 0.23 20.31 -13.24
C LEU A 45 -0.42 19.04 -13.75
N GLU A 46 -1.26 19.16 -14.76
CA GLU A 46 -1.74 18.02 -15.52
C GLU A 46 -0.75 17.69 -16.63
N VAL A 47 -0.33 16.43 -16.70
CA VAL A 47 0.44 15.89 -17.82
C VAL A 47 -0.42 14.82 -18.49
N SER A 48 -0.97 15.17 -19.65
CA SER A 48 -1.82 14.29 -20.47
C SER A 48 -1.06 13.64 -21.63
N GLY A 49 0.16 14.08 -21.92
CA GLY A 49 1.08 13.34 -22.79
C GLY A 49 1.84 12.25 -22.04
N VAL A 50 2.32 11.23 -22.76
CA VAL A 50 3.12 10.15 -22.18
C VAL A 50 4.47 10.68 -21.67
N ILE A 51 4.80 10.35 -20.43
CA ILE A 51 6.15 10.50 -19.85
C ILE A 51 6.92 9.19 -20.05
N ASP A 52 8.10 9.27 -20.66
CA ASP A 52 8.97 8.12 -20.95
C ASP A 52 10.42 8.41 -20.51
N SER A 53 11.31 7.41 -20.54
CA SER A 53 12.75 7.59 -20.31
C SER A 53 13.60 7.03 -21.46
N GLY A 54 13.00 6.84 -22.63
CA GLY A 54 13.56 6.11 -23.76
C GLY A 54 14.04 4.72 -23.34
N ALA A 55 15.25 4.35 -23.76
CA ALA A 55 15.89 3.09 -23.39
C ALA A 55 16.57 3.12 -22.00
N ASN A 56 16.53 4.23 -21.28
CA ASN A 56 17.25 4.39 -20.02
C ASN A 56 16.38 4.01 -18.83
N VAL A 57 16.99 3.39 -17.82
CA VAL A 57 16.36 3.09 -16.53
C VAL A 57 16.41 4.32 -15.62
N TYR A 58 15.73 5.39 -16.03
CA TYR A 58 15.63 6.62 -15.26
C TYR A 58 14.32 6.71 -14.51
N GLU A 59 14.40 7.16 -13.26
CA GLU A 59 13.23 7.41 -12.42
C GLU A 59 12.58 8.75 -12.77
N VAL A 60 11.27 8.84 -12.50
CA VAL A 60 10.56 10.12 -12.40
C VAL A 60 10.52 10.52 -10.94
N VAL A 61 10.98 11.73 -10.64
CA VAL A 61 10.96 12.28 -9.29
C VAL A 61 9.94 13.40 -9.21
N VAL A 62 9.00 13.30 -8.27
CA VAL A 62 8.09 14.39 -7.92
C VAL A 62 8.61 15.10 -6.69
N ARG A 63 8.69 16.43 -6.76
CA ARG A 63 9.14 17.25 -5.64
C ARG A 63 8.41 18.58 -5.59
N MET A 64 7.60 18.74 -4.55
CA MET A 64 6.81 19.94 -4.25
C MET A 64 7.10 20.38 -2.79
N PRO A 65 8.31 20.91 -2.52
CA PRO A 65 8.76 21.25 -1.18
C PRO A 65 8.18 22.57 -0.70
N ASN A 66 7.94 22.67 0.61
CA ASN A 66 7.39 23.86 1.27
C ASN A 66 6.02 24.27 0.68
N ASP A 67 5.36 25.28 1.26
CA ASP A 67 4.02 25.77 0.87
C ASP A 67 2.85 24.77 1.07
N THR A 68 1.67 25.10 0.52
CA THR A 68 0.43 24.30 0.46
C THR A 68 0.55 22.99 -0.33
N GLY A 69 1.76 22.61 -0.75
CA GLY A 69 2.03 21.46 -1.62
C GLY A 69 1.64 21.72 -3.08
N GLY A 70 1.11 20.69 -3.74
CA GLY A 70 0.67 20.72 -5.12
C GLY A 70 0.33 19.32 -5.61
N THR A 71 -0.19 19.24 -6.84
CA THR A 71 -0.60 17.98 -7.45
C THR A 71 -0.03 17.85 -8.85
N LEU A 72 0.60 16.71 -9.14
CA LEU A 72 0.85 16.23 -10.49
C LEU A 72 -0.28 15.28 -10.87
N LEU A 73 -1.15 15.69 -11.78
CA LEU A 73 -2.18 14.83 -12.34
C LEU A 73 -1.63 14.12 -13.58
N LEU A 74 -1.65 12.78 -13.58
CA LEU A 74 -1.18 11.96 -14.69
C LEU A 74 -2.38 11.37 -15.44
N SER A 75 -2.61 11.84 -16.66
CA SER A 75 -3.78 11.47 -17.48
C SER A 75 -3.41 10.53 -18.65
N ALA A 76 -2.24 9.89 -18.60
CA ALA A 76 -1.75 8.96 -19.61
C ALA A 76 -1.08 7.73 -18.97
N ASN A 77 -1.05 6.61 -19.69
CA ASN A 77 -0.23 5.45 -19.33
C ASN A 77 1.24 5.74 -19.61
N ASN A 78 2.00 6.01 -18.55
CA ASN A 78 3.39 6.38 -18.67
C ASN A 78 4.33 5.17 -18.79
N THR A 79 5.55 5.39 -19.31
CA THR A 79 6.46 4.32 -19.75
C THR A 79 7.92 4.49 -19.32
N TRP A 80 8.21 5.35 -18.34
CA TRP A 80 9.57 5.41 -17.78
C TRP A 80 9.97 4.06 -17.17
N LEU A 81 11.25 3.70 -17.30
CA LEU A 81 11.75 2.38 -16.92
C LEU A 81 12.28 2.31 -15.49
N GLY A 82 12.53 3.46 -14.84
CA GLY A 82 12.96 3.53 -13.45
C GLY A 82 11.80 3.58 -12.45
N ASN A 83 12.13 3.99 -11.23
CA ASN A 83 11.17 4.11 -10.14
C ASN A 83 10.25 5.33 -10.28
N THR A 84 9.16 5.32 -9.53
CA THR A 84 8.37 6.52 -9.27
C THR A 84 8.70 7.01 -7.87
N TRP A 85 9.35 8.17 -7.78
CA TRP A 85 9.78 8.71 -6.50
C TRP A 85 9.04 9.99 -6.16
N ILE A 86 8.11 9.90 -5.22
CA ILE A 86 7.42 11.06 -4.64
C ILE A 86 8.23 11.52 -3.43
N ARG A 87 9.07 12.54 -3.59
CA ARG A 87 9.84 13.11 -2.47
C ARG A 87 8.95 13.87 -1.51
N CYS A 88 8.03 14.66 -2.08
CA CYS A 88 7.01 15.43 -1.38
C CYS A 88 6.03 16.00 -2.41
N GLY A 89 4.79 16.24 -1.99
CA GLY A 89 3.67 16.58 -2.86
C GLY A 89 2.82 15.36 -3.22
N THR A 90 1.86 15.59 -4.12
CA THR A 90 0.89 14.57 -4.52
C THR A 90 1.05 14.21 -6.00
N ILE A 91 1.07 12.91 -6.30
CA ILE A 91 0.65 12.41 -7.61
C ILE A 91 -0.81 12.01 -7.49
N LYS A 92 -1.68 12.53 -8.35
CA LYS A 92 -3.07 12.10 -8.51
C LYS A 92 -3.21 11.36 -9.85
N LEU A 93 -3.87 10.21 -9.87
CA LEU A 93 -4.12 9.49 -11.12
C LEU A 93 -5.32 10.08 -11.86
N GLY A 94 -5.23 10.14 -13.19
CA GLY A 94 -6.34 10.49 -14.09
C GLY A 94 -6.79 9.31 -14.95
N ILE A 95 -6.12 8.15 -14.84
CA ILE A 95 -6.43 6.92 -15.55
C ILE A 95 -5.85 5.71 -14.80
N ASP A 96 -6.43 4.53 -15.03
CA ASP A 96 -5.84 3.26 -14.59
C ASP A 96 -4.41 3.10 -15.11
N HIS A 97 -3.53 2.62 -14.24
CA HIS A 97 -2.12 2.38 -14.55
C HIS A 97 -1.42 3.62 -15.14
N ALA A 98 -1.71 4.80 -14.60
CA ALA A 98 -1.01 6.02 -14.97
C ALA A 98 0.49 5.93 -14.62
N LEU A 99 0.88 5.24 -13.55
CA LEU A 99 2.29 4.88 -13.30
C LEU A 99 2.67 3.61 -14.07
N PRO A 100 3.92 3.48 -14.57
CA PRO A 100 4.40 2.23 -15.15
C PRO A 100 4.32 1.10 -14.13
N THR A 101 3.75 -0.03 -14.54
CA THR A 101 3.48 -1.15 -13.62
C THR A 101 4.73 -1.85 -13.10
N GLY A 102 5.86 -1.69 -13.82
CA GLY A 102 7.18 -2.16 -13.43
C GLY A 102 7.92 -1.22 -12.48
N SER A 103 7.37 -0.04 -12.16
CA SER A 103 8.04 0.93 -11.30
C SER A 103 7.82 0.59 -9.83
N VAL A 104 8.85 0.79 -9.00
CA VAL A 104 8.71 0.78 -7.54
C VAL A 104 8.26 2.18 -7.11
N LEU A 105 7.21 2.23 -6.30
CA LEU A 105 6.74 3.46 -5.67
C LEU A 105 7.62 3.76 -4.45
N ARG A 106 8.34 4.88 -4.49
CA ARG A 106 9.18 5.37 -3.41
C ARG A 106 8.56 6.64 -2.84
N LEU A 107 8.25 6.65 -1.55
CA LEU A 107 7.66 7.80 -0.88
C LEU A 107 8.65 8.38 0.14
N GLY A 108 8.80 9.69 0.14
CA GLY A 108 9.64 10.41 1.09
C GLY A 108 10.98 10.85 0.55
N LEU A 109 11.74 11.50 1.41
CA LEU A 109 13.11 11.89 1.19
C LEU A 109 13.93 11.66 2.47
N SER A 110 15.24 11.46 2.31
CA SER A 110 16.20 11.43 3.42
C SER A 110 17.08 12.67 3.31
N ALA A 111 16.59 13.80 3.82
CA ALA A 111 17.26 15.09 3.67
C ALA A 111 17.30 15.94 4.96
N GLY A 112 16.67 15.50 6.05
CA GLY A 112 16.63 16.29 7.30
C GLY A 112 15.94 17.64 7.10
N GLN A 113 14.99 17.71 6.17
CA GLN A 113 14.32 18.95 5.77
C GLN A 113 13.06 19.13 6.58
N THR A 114 12.95 20.24 7.30
CA THR A 114 11.72 20.64 7.99
C THR A 114 10.79 21.39 7.03
N GLY A 115 9.48 21.30 7.24
CA GLY A 115 8.48 22.05 6.45
C GLY A 115 8.16 21.45 5.08
N VAL A 116 8.54 20.20 4.82
CA VAL A 116 8.15 19.49 3.59
C VAL A 116 6.72 18.96 3.68
N THR A 117 6.01 19.01 2.55
CA THR A 117 4.69 18.40 2.42
C THR A 117 4.77 16.87 2.43
N ASN A 118 3.63 16.20 2.65
CA ASN A 118 3.53 14.74 2.59
C ASN A 118 3.92 14.21 1.22
N SER A 119 4.41 12.97 1.16
CA SER A 119 4.57 12.22 -0.09
C SER A 119 3.31 11.40 -0.30
N THR A 120 2.51 11.76 -1.30
CA THR A 120 1.19 11.15 -1.50
C THR A 120 1.02 10.60 -2.91
N LEU A 121 0.60 9.34 -3.01
CA LEU A 121 -0.08 8.83 -4.19
C LEU A 121 -1.59 8.79 -3.91
N ASP A 122 -2.37 9.54 -4.69
CA ASP A 122 -3.83 9.49 -4.69
C ASP A 122 -4.32 8.75 -5.93
N LEU A 123 -4.94 7.59 -5.73
CA LEU A 123 -5.46 6.73 -6.80
C LEU A 123 -6.68 7.32 -7.48
N ALA A 124 -7.41 8.23 -6.83
CA ALA A 124 -8.45 9.03 -7.46
C ALA A 124 -9.55 8.24 -8.20
N GLY A 125 -9.97 7.10 -7.67
CA GLY A 125 -10.96 6.21 -8.29
C GLY A 125 -10.38 5.28 -9.38
N PHE A 126 -9.07 5.27 -9.61
CA PHE A 126 -8.39 4.44 -10.60
C PHE A 126 -7.55 3.33 -9.96
N ASN A 127 -7.39 2.23 -10.69
CA ASN A 127 -6.56 1.10 -10.28
C ASN A 127 -5.10 1.31 -10.68
N GLN A 128 -4.18 0.84 -9.84
CA GLN A 128 -2.75 0.92 -10.10
C GLN A 128 -2.05 -0.38 -9.72
N ARG A 129 -1.06 -0.77 -10.54
CA ARG A 129 -0.11 -1.83 -10.22
C ARG A 129 1.30 -1.25 -10.07
N VAL A 130 2.06 -1.70 -9.09
CA VAL A 130 3.46 -1.29 -8.87
C VAL A 130 4.35 -2.52 -8.62
N ALA A 131 5.63 -2.41 -8.95
CA ALA A 131 6.62 -3.46 -8.67
C ALA A 131 7.11 -3.45 -7.21
N GLY A 132 6.61 -2.54 -6.37
CA GLY A 132 6.94 -2.44 -4.97
C GLY A 132 6.49 -1.11 -4.39
N VAL A 133 6.47 -1.02 -3.08
CA VAL A 133 6.23 0.21 -2.33
C VAL A 133 7.22 0.26 -1.17
N THR A 134 7.87 1.40 -0.98
CA THR A 134 8.89 1.58 0.07
C THR A 134 9.01 3.04 0.46
N ASP A 135 9.46 3.26 1.68
CA ASP A 135 9.82 4.59 2.18
C ASP A 135 11.23 4.99 1.73
N VAL A 136 11.48 6.29 1.77
CA VAL A 136 12.80 6.90 1.69
C VAL A 136 12.86 7.96 2.79
N GLY A 137 13.56 7.67 3.88
CA GLY A 137 13.63 8.55 5.05
C GLY A 137 12.33 8.62 5.85
N THR A 138 12.22 9.61 6.74
CA THR A 138 11.08 9.80 7.66
C THR A 138 10.70 11.27 7.81
N ASP A 139 11.18 12.13 6.89
CA ASP A 139 11.06 13.59 7.01
C ASP A 139 9.61 14.08 6.80
N ASN A 140 8.76 13.30 6.13
CA ASN A 140 7.35 13.61 5.89
C ASN A 140 6.45 12.38 6.04
N ARG A 141 5.14 12.59 6.06
CA ARG A 141 4.17 11.47 6.03
C ARG A 141 4.17 10.85 4.64
N HIS A 142 4.18 9.52 4.58
CA HIS A 142 4.09 8.75 3.34
C HIS A 142 2.70 8.13 3.24
N LEU A 143 2.00 8.45 2.17
CA LEU A 143 0.58 8.14 2.04
C LEU A 143 0.27 7.56 0.67
N VAL A 144 -0.46 6.46 0.68
CA VAL A 144 -1.20 5.97 -0.49
C VAL A 144 -2.67 6.01 -0.13
N THR A 145 -3.47 6.70 -0.94
CA THR A 145 -4.88 6.95 -0.66
C THR A 145 -5.71 6.80 -1.90
N ASN A 146 -7.02 6.70 -1.70
CA ASN A 146 -8.00 7.04 -2.71
C ASN A 146 -8.95 8.09 -2.12
N THR A 147 -9.01 9.27 -2.74
CA THR A 147 -9.87 10.37 -2.29
C THR A 147 -11.30 10.31 -2.82
N GLU A 148 -11.60 9.39 -3.75
CA GLU A 148 -12.92 9.28 -4.37
C GLU A 148 -13.80 8.21 -3.69
N GLU A 149 -15.12 8.29 -3.89
CA GLU A 149 -16.08 7.34 -3.31
C GLU A 149 -15.95 5.92 -3.89
N THR A 150 -15.62 5.81 -5.18
CA THR A 150 -15.41 4.52 -5.84
C THR A 150 -14.13 3.88 -5.33
N PHE A 151 -14.20 2.63 -4.90
CA PHE A 151 -13.01 1.89 -4.46
C PHE A 151 -11.96 1.80 -5.58
N SER A 152 -10.71 2.00 -5.19
CA SER A 152 -9.54 1.80 -6.05
C SER A 152 -8.74 0.60 -5.57
N THR A 153 -8.10 -0.13 -6.48
CA THR A 153 -7.19 -1.24 -6.14
C THR A 153 -5.73 -0.85 -6.39
N LEU A 154 -4.90 -0.92 -5.34
CA LEU A 154 -3.44 -0.94 -5.48
C LEU A 154 -2.93 -2.39 -5.47
N THR A 155 -2.40 -2.84 -6.61
CA THR A 155 -1.73 -4.14 -6.74
C THR A 155 -0.22 -4.03 -6.60
N ILE A 156 0.37 -4.73 -5.64
CA ILE A 156 1.81 -4.72 -5.34
C ILE A 156 2.44 -6.05 -5.77
N ASN A 157 3.26 -6.00 -6.81
CA ASN A 157 3.91 -7.16 -7.43
C ASN A 157 5.43 -7.14 -7.23
N ASN A 158 5.86 -7.15 -5.97
CA ASN A 158 7.27 -7.09 -5.62
C ASN A 158 8.01 -8.42 -5.83
N THR A 159 9.12 -8.34 -6.57
CA THR A 159 10.10 -9.41 -6.77
C THR A 159 11.34 -9.26 -5.88
N ALA A 160 11.37 -8.20 -5.09
CA ALA A 160 12.34 -7.97 -4.02
C ALA A 160 11.60 -7.74 -2.70
N ALA A 161 12.30 -7.92 -1.58
CA ALA A 161 11.74 -7.60 -0.28
C ALA A 161 11.66 -6.07 -0.08
N TYR A 162 10.51 -5.58 0.38
CA TYR A 162 10.32 -4.17 0.73
C TYR A 162 9.67 -4.04 2.11
N THR A 163 9.99 -2.92 2.78
CA THR A 163 9.29 -2.47 3.98
C THR A 163 8.62 -1.14 3.69
N PHE A 164 7.37 -1.01 4.11
CA PHE A 164 6.59 0.20 4.02
C PHE A 164 6.03 0.57 5.40
N ALA A 165 6.53 1.67 5.95
CA ALA A 165 6.14 2.32 7.19
C ALA A 165 5.11 3.43 6.99
N GLY A 166 4.83 3.81 5.74
CA GLY A 166 3.72 4.69 5.41
C GLY A 166 2.35 4.04 5.59
N GLU A 167 1.33 4.80 5.23
CA GLU A 167 -0.06 4.47 5.51
C GLU A 167 -0.84 4.22 4.20
N PHE A 168 -1.70 3.20 4.21
CA PHE A 168 -2.80 3.06 3.25
C PHE A 168 -4.08 3.64 3.86
N THR A 169 -4.81 4.49 3.15
CA THR A 169 -6.07 5.08 3.64
C THR A 169 -7.10 5.28 2.53
N GLY A 170 -8.30 5.73 2.92
CA GLY A 170 -9.43 5.96 2.02
C GLY A 170 -10.06 4.66 1.51
N ASN A 171 -10.84 4.78 0.44
CA ASN A 171 -11.55 3.65 -0.20
C ASN A 171 -10.58 2.86 -1.09
N LEU A 172 -9.63 2.16 -0.46
CA LEU A 172 -8.47 1.55 -1.13
C LEU A 172 -8.35 0.06 -0.82
N ASP A 173 -8.55 -0.77 -1.83
CA ASP A 173 -8.18 -2.19 -1.76
C ASP A 173 -6.68 -2.36 -2.00
N VAL A 174 -6.04 -3.23 -1.22
CA VAL A 174 -4.62 -3.56 -1.38
C VAL A 174 -4.48 -5.02 -1.75
N VAL A 175 -3.80 -5.31 -2.86
CA VAL A 175 -3.59 -6.66 -3.35
C VAL A 175 -2.10 -6.97 -3.46
N LYS A 176 -1.61 -7.92 -2.67
CA LYS A 176 -0.24 -8.40 -2.70
C LYS A 176 -0.12 -9.62 -3.63
N THR A 177 0.55 -9.46 -4.78
CA THR A 177 0.72 -10.54 -5.78
C THR A 177 2.18 -10.94 -6.02
N GLY A 178 3.14 -10.18 -5.52
CA GLY A 178 4.56 -10.46 -5.73
C GLY A 178 5.04 -11.71 -4.98
N PRO A 179 6.05 -12.44 -5.48
CA PRO A 179 6.58 -13.62 -4.78
C PRO A 179 7.39 -13.27 -3.52
N SER A 180 7.92 -12.05 -3.41
CA SER A 180 8.78 -11.66 -2.28
C SER A 180 8.00 -11.07 -1.10
N THR A 181 8.68 -10.92 0.03
CA THR A 181 8.09 -10.34 1.25
C THR A 181 7.77 -8.85 1.08
N LEU A 182 6.57 -8.44 1.46
CA LEU A 182 6.26 -7.04 1.76
C LEU A 182 6.00 -6.93 3.26
N THR A 183 6.73 -6.05 3.95
CA THR A 183 6.53 -5.78 5.38
C THR A 183 5.83 -4.44 5.54
N LEU A 184 4.66 -4.44 6.18
CA LEU A 184 3.94 -3.24 6.59
C LEU A 184 4.27 -2.95 8.05
N SER A 185 4.93 -1.82 8.30
CA SER A 185 5.30 -1.38 9.65
C SER A 185 4.61 -0.10 10.10
N GLY A 186 3.85 0.53 9.20
CA GLY A 186 2.99 1.67 9.47
C GLY A 186 1.59 1.27 9.90
N VAL A 187 0.83 2.24 10.39
CA VAL A 187 -0.58 2.08 10.77
C VAL A 187 -1.44 2.57 9.62
N SER A 188 -2.09 1.65 8.91
CA SER A 188 -3.04 1.97 7.86
C SER A 188 -4.43 2.23 8.43
N SER A 189 -5.30 2.85 7.64
CA SER A 189 -6.68 3.20 7.98
C SER A 189 -7.63 3.03 6.80
N THR A 190 -7.28 2.16 5.86
CA THR A 190 -8.11 1.88 4.68
C THR A 190 -9.47 1.31 5.08
N SER A 191 -10.53 1.73 4.38
CA SER A 191 -11.86 1.12 4.45
C SER A 191 -12.01 -0.08 3.49
N GLY A 192 -10.99 -0.33 2.66
CA GLY A 192 -10.96 -1.42 1.69
C GLY A 192 -10.46 -2.73 2.25
N GLY A 193 -10.53 -3.72 1.38
CA GLY A 193 -10.05 -5.06 1.64
C GLY A 193 -8.54 -5.21 1.43
N LEU A 194 -8.00 -6.26 2.05
CA LEU A 194 -6.65 -6.75 1.81
C LEU A 194 -6.73 -8.13 1.18
N ILE A 195 -6.00 -8.33 0.07
CA ILE A 195 -5.85 -9.64 -0.56
C ILE A 195 -4.37 -10.03 -0.62
N VAL A 196 -4.02 -11.17 -0.04
CA VAL A 196 -2.73 -11.83 -0.25
C VAL A 196 -2.93 -12.96 -1.25
N SER A 197 -2.29 -12.85 -2.42
CA SER A 197 -2.39 -13.84 -3.50
C SER A 197 -1.07 -14.52 -3.83
N ASN A 198 0.05 -14.05 -3.27
CA ASN A 198 1.36 -14.69 -3.40
C ASN A 198 2.38 -14.11 -2.41
N GLY A 199 3.48 -14.86 -2.19
CA GLY A 199 4.60 -14.45 -1.35
C GLY A 199 4.18 -14.31 0.11
N ASN A 200 4.86 -13.42 0.84
CA ASN A 200 4.58 -13.13 2.24
C ASN A 200 4.21 -11.66 2.42
N LEU A 201 3.10 -11.39 3.09
CA LEU A 201 2.75 -10.08 3.62
C LEU A 201 2.92 -10.11 5.13
N VAL A 202 3.84 -9.32 5.66
CA VAL A 202 4.10 -9.22 7.10
C VAL A 202 3.46 -7.93 7.62
N VAL A 203 2.58 -8.02 8.61
CA VAL A 203 2.22 -6.87 9.44
C VAL A 203 3.13 -6.90 10.68
N SER A 204 4.02 -5.93 10.77
CA SER A 204 5.11 -5.93 11.76
C SER A 204 4.60 -5.70 13.19
N THR A 205 5.48 -5.74 14.18
CA THR A 205 5.12 -5.46 15.58
C THR A 205 4.51 -4.07 15.81
N SER A 206 4.81 -3.09 14.94
CA SER A 206 4.26 -1.73 14.98
C SER A 206 3.17 -1.48 13.93
N GLY A 207 2.96 -2.43 13.02
CA GLY A 207 2.05 -2.28 11.90
C GLY A 207 0.60 -2.62 12.24
N SER A 208 -0.34 -2.02 11.53
CA SER A 208 -1.75 -2.40 11.56
C SER A 208 -2.42 -2.07 10.24
N LEU A 209 -3.43 -2.84 9.83
CA LEU A 209 -4.27 -2.53 8.68
C LEU A 209 -5.36 -1.48 9.01
N GLY A 210 -5.56 -1.20 10.31
CA GLY A 210 -6.54 -0.25 10.80
C GLY A 210 -7.89 -0.86 11.09
N SER A 211 -8.66 -0.21 11.97
CA SER A 211 -9.98 -0.66 12.42
C SER A 211 -11.04 -0.73 11.31
N ASN A 212 -10.80 -0.03 10.19
CA ASN A 212 -11.74 0.07 9.08
C ASN A 212 -11.52 -1.03 8.02
N SER A 213 -10.36 -1.71 8.03
CA SER A 213 -10.09 -2.79 7.09
C SER A 213 -10.74 -4.07 7.62
N THR A 214 -11.97 -4.31 7.17
CA THR A 214 -12.84 -5.38 7.68
C THR A 214 -12.89 -6.62 6.80
N ASN A 215 -12.26 -6.59 5.61
CA ASN A 215 -12.28 -7.70 4.66
C ASN A 215 -10.86 -8.15 4.33
N ILE A 216 -10.41 -9.28 4.87
CA ILE A 216 -9.07 -9.82 4.61
C ILE A 216 -9.19 -11.19 3.97
N THR A 217 -8.53 -11.37 2.82
CA THR A 217 -8.49 -12.64 2.10
C THR A 217 -7.04 -13.08 1.87
N VAL A 218 -6.70 -14.27 2.34
CA VAL A 218 -5.48 -14.98 1.96
C VAL A 218 -5.87 -16.01 0.91
N ALA A 219 -5.77 -15.61 -0.36
CA ALA A 219 -6.10 -16.46 -1.52
C ALA A 219 -4.98 -17.46 -1.82
N ALA A 220 -3.73 -17.07 -1.57
CA ALA A 220 -2.52 -17.89 -1.61
C ALA A 220 -1.37 -17.14 -0.92
N GLY A 221 -0.24 -17.81 -0.69
CA GLY A 221 0.89 -17.25 0.05
C GLY A 221 0.60 -17.14 1.54
N THR A 222 1.28 -16.21 2.22
CA THR A 222 1.24 -16.08 3.67
C THR A 222 0.92 -14.67 4.12
N LEU A 223 -0.03 -14.53 5.04
CA LEU A 223 -0.19 -13.35 5.90
C LEU A 223 0.49 -13.62 7.24
N THR A 224 1.54 -12.89 7.58
CA THR A 224 2.26 -13.00 8.84
C THR A 224 1.88 -11.84 9.77
N LEU A 225 1.42 -12.16 10.98
CA LEU A 225 1.03 -11.18 11.99
C LEU A 225 2.00 -11.25 13.17
N GLN A 226 2.63 -10.11 13.49
CA GLN A 226 3.64 -10.01 14.55
C GLN A 226 3.15 -9.26 15.80
N ASN A 227 1.88 -8.84 15.82
CA ASN A 227 1.23 -8.22 16.97
C ASN A 227 -0.25 -8.62 17.03
N SER A 228 -0.90 -8.33 18.17
CA SER A 228 -2.29 -8.72 18.48
C SER A 228 -3.35 -7.67 18.12
N ALA A 229 -2.99 -6.67 17.33
CA ALA A 229 -3.86 -5.58 16.87
C ALA A 229 -3.57 -5.23 15.39
N ALA A 230 -3.08 -6.20 14.64
CA ALA A 230 -2.74 -6.06 13.24
C ALA A 230 -4.00 -5.98 12.38
N LEU A 231 -5.06 -6.70 12.78
CA LEU A 231 -6.36 -6.73 12.13
C LEU A 231 -7.43 -6.02 12.97
N ALA A 232 -8.53 -5.62 12.32
CA ALA A 232 -9.69 -5.13 13.03
C ALA A 232 -10.42 -6.27 13.74
N ASP A 233 -10.82 -6.03 14.99
CA ASP A 233 -11.54 -6.98 15.82
C ASP A 233 -12.84 -7.53 15.20
N GLU A 234 -13.47 -6.79 14.29
CA GLU A 234 -14.70 -7.18 13.58
C GLU A 234 -14.44 -7.63 12.14
N ALA A 235 -13.17 -7.80 11.76
CA ALA A 235 -12.82 -8.23 10.42
C ALA A 235 -13.35 -9.64 10.10
N SER A 236 -13.69 -9.83 8.83
CA SER A 236 -13.83 -11.14 8.21
C SER A 236 -12.50 -11.55 7.61
N LEU A 237 -11.88 -12.60 8.17
CA LEU A 237 -10.68 -13.23 7.66
C LEU A 237 -11.07 -14.49 6.87
N ARG A 238 -10.68 -14.55 5.60
CA ARG A 238 -10.88 -15.69 4.72
C ARG A 238 -9.53 -16.27 4.32
N ILE A 239 -9.35 -17.57 4.50
CA ILE A 239 -8.15 -18.30 4.08
C ILE A 239 -8.61 -19.37 3.07
N ALA A 240 -7.98 -19.43 1.90
CA ALA A 240 -8.32 -20.42 0.89
C ALA A 240 -7.89 -21.85 1.31
N ASP A 241 -8.70 -22.85 0.94
CA ASP A 241 -8.37 -24.27 1.16
C ASP A 241 -7.24 -24.75 0.21
N GLY A 242 -6.66 -25.92 0.48
CA GLY A 242 -5.68 -26.58 -0.39
C GLY A 242 -4.22 -26.32 -0.01
N GLY A 243 -3.98 -25.79 1.20
CA GLY A 243 -2.66 -25.64 1.82
C GLY A 243 -1.74 -24.54 1.24
N GLY A 244 -2.12 -23.89 0.14
CA GLY A 244 -1.36 -22.82 -0.51
C GLY A 244 -1.52 -21.43 0.14
N ALA A 245 -2.51 -21.25 0.99
CA ALA A 245 -2.79 -20.03 1.75
C ALA A 245 -2.55 -20.26 3.25
N LYS A 246 -1.82 -19.36 3.90
CA LYS A 246 -1.48 -19.47 5.33
C LYS A 246 -1.63 -18.16 6.08
N VAL A 247 -2.00 -18.26 7.35
CA VAL A 247 -1.84 -17.20 8.34
C VAL A 247 -0.79 -17.64 9.35
N THR A 248 0.31 -16.88 9.46
CA THR A 248 1.34 -17.09 10.47
C THR A 248 1.12 -16.13 11.63
N LEU A 249 1.00 -16.66 12.85
CA LEU A 249 0.93 -15.86 14.07
C LEU A 249 2.21 -16.04 14.87
N ALA A 250 2.93 -14.95 15.14
CA ALA A 250 4.18 -15.00 15.90
C ALA A 250 3.96 -15.42 17.36
N GLU A 251 5.03 -15.83 18.04
CA GLU A 251 4.96 -16.21 19.45
C GLU A 251 4.40 -15.07 20.31
N GLY A 252 3.46 -15.41 21.21
CA GLY A 252 2.80 -14.45 22.08
C GLY A 252 1.71 -13.60 21.40
N VAL A 253 1.51 -13.73 20.08
CA VAL A 253 0.41 -13.07 19.38
C VAL A 253 -0.91 -13.76 19.72
N ASN A 254 -1.91 -12.97 20.06
CA ASN A 254 -3.31 -13.37 20.15
C ASN A 254 -4.15 -12.35 19.38
N GLU A 255 -4.24 -12.53 18.07
CA GLU A 255 -5.00 -11.63 17.19
C GLU A 255 -6.49 -11.92 17.29
N THR A 256 -7.34 -10.90 17.19
CA THR A 256 -8.80 -11.03 17.23
C THR A 256 -9.44 -10.64 15.90
N VAL A 257 -10.41 -11.45 15.45
CA VAL A 257 -11.25 -11.15 14.29
C VAL A 257 -12.72 -11.45 14.58
N GLY A 258 -13.60 -10.84 13.80
CA GLY A 258 -15.04 -11.03 13.93
C GLY A 258 -15.44 -12.41 13.41
N TYR A 259 -15.02 -12.72 12.18
CA TYR A 259 -15.38 -13.95 11.48
C TYR A 259 -14.16 -14.59 10.83
N LEU A 260 -14.13 -15.91 10.82
CA LEU A 260 -13.13 -16.71 10.10
C LEU A 260 -13.82 -17.61 9.08
N TYR A 261 -13.26 -17.69 7.89
CA TYR A 261 -13.70 -18.57 6.81
C TYR A 261 -12.54 -19.41 6.29
N PHE A 262 -12.76 -20.71 6.10
CA PHE A 262 -11.92 -21.59 5.28
C PHE A 262 -12.63 -21.84 3.96
N GLY A 263 -12.02 -21.40 2.86
CA GLY A 263 -12.73 -21.27 1.60
C GLY A 263 -14.02 -20.48 1.79
N GLU A 264 -15.15 -21.06 1.39
CA GLU A 264 -16.50 -20.47 1.57
C GLU A 264 -17.15 -20.75 2.93
N LYS A 265 -16.54 -21.60 3.74
CA LYS A 265 -17.17 -22.12 4.96
C LYS A 265 -16.85 -21.23 6.16
N LEU A 266 -17.91 -20.69 6.77
CA LEU A 266 -17.81 -19.96 8.05
C LEU A 266 -17.42 -20.91 9.19
N CYS A 267 -16.41 -20.52 9.96
CA CYS A 267 -15.93 -21.22 11.15
C CYS A 267 -16.74 -20.85 12.41
N MET A 268 -16.63 -21.67 13.46
CA MET A 268 -17.25 -21.35 14.76
C MET A 268 -16.41 -20.32 15.52
N GLY A 269 -17.03 -19.55 16.42
CA GLY A 269 -16.29 -18.73 17.37
C GLY A 269 -15.40 -19.61 18.28
N GLY A 270 -14.22 -19.10 18.65
CA GLY A 270 -13.21 -19.85 19.41
C GLY A 270 -11.79 -19.47 19.03
N THR A 271 -10.82 -20.26 19.49
CA THR A 271 -9.39 -20.04 19.19
C THR A 271 -8.89 -21.02 18.13
N TYR A 272 -8.11 -20.51 17.18
CA TYR A 272 -7.50 -21.24 16.07
C TYR A 272 -6.00 -21.00 16.04
N GLY A 273 -5.24 -21.99 15.57
CA GLY A 273 -3.79 -21.87 15.42
C GLY A 273 -3.17 -23.16 14.91
N ALA A 274 -1.85 -23.14 14.72
CA ALA A 274 -1.09 -24.32 14.34
C ALA A 274 -0.75 -25.20 15.56
N THR A 275 -0.24 -26.40 15.32
CA THR A 275 0.28 -27.32 16.33
C THR A 275 1.33 -26.59 17.18
N GLY A 276 1.15 -26.60 18.50
CA GLY A 276 2.01 -25.91 19.46
C GLY A 276 1.55 -24.49 19.84
N SER A 277 0.48 -23.96 19.24
CA SER A 277 -0.10 -22.66 19.62
C SER A 277 -0.86 -22.66 20.94
N GLY A 278 -1.38 -23.83 21.35
CA GLY A 278 -2.32 -23.93 22.48
C GLY A 278 -3.76 -23.49 22.14
N ALA A 279 -4.06 -23.21 20.87
CA ALA A 279 -5.43 -22.95 20.42
C ALA A 279 -6.33 -24.19 20.60
N ARG A 280 -7.64 -23.96 20.76
CA ARG A 280 -8.62 -25.04 20.90
C ARG A 280 -8.78 -25.83 19.60
N THR A 281 -8.77 -25.12 18.46
CA THR A 281 -8.83 -25.72 17.14
C THR A 281 -7.45 -25.63 16.51
N ILE A 282 -6.83 -26.78 16.29
CA ILE A 282 -5.55 -26.90 15.62
C ILE A 282 -5.79 -27.17 14.14
N ASP A 283 -5.23 -26.32 13.28
CA ASP A 283 -5.33 -26.44 11.83
C ASP A 283 -4.01 -26.00 11.17
N ASP A 284 -3.14 -26.97 10.94
CA ASP A 284 -1.85 -26.78 10.27
C ASP A 284 -2.00 -26.58 8.75
N GLU A 285 -3.20 -26.76 8.17
CA GLU A 285 -3.46 -26.46 6.75
C GLU A 285 -3.61 -24.96 6.53
N HIS A 286 -4.21 -24.24 7.47
CA HIS A 286 -4.45 -22.79 7.34
C HIS A 286 -3.52 -21.93 8.21
N PHE A 287 -2.94 -22.49 9.27
CA PHE A 287 -2.12 -21.74 10.21
C PHE A 287 -0.68 -22.25 10.32
N THR A 288 0.21 -21.34 10.70
CA THR A 288 1.61 -21.61 11.10
C THR A 288 2.02 -20.67 12.24
N GLY A 289 3.16 -20.97 12.89
CA GLY A 289 3.63 -20.22 14.06
C GLY A 289 3.03 -20.71 15.38
N SER A 290 3.32 -20.01 16.48
CA SER A 290 2.90 -20.41 17.85
C SER A 290 1.92 -19.45 18.49
N GLY A 291 1.50 -18.39 17.78
CA GLY A 291 0.42 -17.50 18.23
C GLY A 291 -0.98 -18.09 17.99
N ILE A 292 -1.98 -17.37 18.46
CA ILE A 292 -3.40 -17.76 18.44
C ILE A 292 -4.21 -16.72 17.67
N LEU A 293 -5.22 -17.16 16.92
CA LEU A 293 -6.29 -16.34 16.39
C LEU A 293 -7.56 -16.56 17.24
N THR A 294 -8.10 -15.50 17.82
CA THR A 294 -9.40 -15.49 18.52
C THR A 294 -10.50 -15.01 17.57
N VAL A 295 -11.54 -15.84 17.39
CA VAL A 295 -12.69 -15.55 16.52
C VAL A 295 -13.93 -15.30 17.38
N ARG A 296 -14.52 -14.11 17.24
CA ARG A 296 -15.65 -13.66 18.08
C ARG A 296 -16.98 -14.31 17.72
N HIS A 297 -17.29 -14.36 16.42
CA HIS A 297 -18.60 -14.76 15.93
C HIS A 297 -18.54 -16.08 15.18
N GLY A 298 -19.67 -16.80 15.14
CA GLY A 298 -19.82 -18.03 14.37
C GLY A 298 -21.14 -18.72 14.68
N LYS A 299 -21.55 -19.68 13.84
CA LYS A 299 -22.77 -20.48 14.07
C LYS A 299 -22.54 -21.53 15.16
N GLY A 300 -22.42 -21.08 16.40
CA GLY A 300 -22.44 -21.94 17.59
C GLY A 300 -23.73 -21.69 18.38
N GLY A 301 -24.66 -22.65 18.37
CA GLY A 301 -25.80 -22.63 19.27
C GLY A 301 -25.36 -22.71 20.74
N THR A 302 -26.08 -22.04 21.62
CA THR A 302 -25.88 -22.10 23.07
C THR A 302 -26.00 -23.56 23.55
N LEU A 303 -24.92 -24.12 24.10
CA LEU A 303 -24.97 -25.40 24.81
C LEU A 303 -25.64 -25.17 26.18
N ILE A 304 -26.95 -25.37 26.28
CA ILE A 304 -27.61 -25.45 27.58
C ILE A 304 -27.32 -26.84 28.14
N ARG A 305 -26.44 -26.93 29.15
CA ARG A 305 -26.32 -28.12 29.98
C ARG A 305 -27.46 -28.08 31.01
N LEU A 306 -28.47 -28.93 30.84
CA LEU A 306 -29.40 -29.24 31.91
C LEU A 306 -28.67 -30.14 32.91
N GLN A 307 -28.49 -29.64 34.14
CA GLN A 307 -28.18 -30.46 35.31
C GLN A 307 -29.48 -30.86 36.00
#